data_AF-A0A5E6MLH2-F1
#
_entry.id   AF-A0A5E6MLH2-F1
#
_cell.length_a   1.000
_cell.length_b   1.000
_cell.length_c   1.000
_cell.angle_alpha   90.00
_cell.angle_beta   90.00
_cell.angle_gamma   90.00
#
_symmetry.space_group_name_H-M   'P 1'
#
loop_
_entity.id
_entity.type
_entity.pdbx_description
1 polymer ?
#
loop_
_entity_poly.entity_id
_entity_poly.type
_entity_poly.pdbx_seq_one_letter_code
_entity_poly.pdbx_strand_id
1 'polypeptide(L)'
;MKKMALLLASIAFLGIGSGVRPLYAQEHHQGSSMEYHHMHDVINHAVEMAAEGSNLVMLGEMNMAPGIDELAVEHGKSAIREAKALVKKVMESKTMTQLHEKGAGQSSEMAYTHKLAAAANAYIDLLAEMHSVK
;
A
#
# COMPACT_ATOMS: atom_id res chain seq x y z
N MET A 1 10.15 61.44 18.42
CA MET A 1 11.28 60.48 18.55
C MET A 1 10.98 59.22 19.40
N LYS A 2 9.92 59.16 20.22
CA LYS A 2 9.55 57.94 20.98
C LYS A 2 8.73 56.89 20.20
N LYS A 3 8.14 57.25 19.06
CA LYS A 3 7.33 56.32 18.24
C LYS A 3 8.14 55.54 17.19
N MET A 4 9.39 55.93 16.91
CA MET A 4 10.29 55.19 16.01
C MET A 4 11.12 54.11 16.73
N ALA A 5 11.25 54.20 18.06
CA ALA A 5 11.91 53.17 18.86
C ALA A 5 11.04 51.91 19.03
N LEU A 6 9.71 52.05 18.97
CA LEU A 6 8.79 50.90 19.09
C LEU A 6 8.69 50.06 17.81
N LEU A 7 9.02 50.64 16.66
CA LEU A 7 8.93 49.96 15.35
C LEU A 7 10.16 49.07 15.07
N LEU A 8 11.28 49.31 15.75
CA LEU A 8 12.49 48.47 15.68
C LEU A 8 12.44 47.29 16.66
N ALA A 9 11.67 47.39 17.75
CA ALA A 9 11.48 46.28 18.68
C ALA A 9 10.61 45.14 18.09
N SER A 10 9.72 45.46 17.14
CA SER A 10 8.86 44.49 16.46
C SER A 10 9.58 43.65 15.38
N ILE A 11 10.78 44.05 14.94
CA ILE A 11 11.56 43.31 13.94
C ILE A 11 12.52 42.31 14.60
N ALA A 12 12.86 42.50 15.88
CA ALA A 12 13.74 41.59 16.62
C ALA A 12 13.05 40.31 17.13
N PHE A 13 11.71 40.21 17.05
CA PHE A 13 10.97 39.02 17.47
C PHE A 13 10.60 38.05 16.33
N LEU A 14 11.01 38.33 15.09
CA LEU A 14 10.90 37.40 13.95
C LEU A 14 12.19 36.61 13.71
N GLY A 15 13.02 36.47 14.76
CA GLY A 15 14.34 35.84 14.74
C GLY A 15 14.43 34.46 15.41
N ILE A 16 13.32 33.78 15.72
CA ILE A 16 13.36 32.35 16.09
C ILE A 16 13.14 31.53 14.82
N GLY A 17 14.07 31.69 13.89
CA GLY A 17 14.36 30.72 12.84
C GLY A 17 15.18 29.59 13.45
N SER A 18 14.55 28.68 14.15
CA SER A 18 15.12 27.37 14.48
C SER A 18 14.08 26.31 14.15
N GLY A 19 14.06 25.87 12.88
CA GLY A 19 13.21 24.75 12.50
C GLY A 19 12.94 24.54 11.02
N VAL A 20 13.38 25.40 10.10
CA VAL A 20 13.38 25.01 8.67
C VAL A 20 14.54 24.04 8.48
N ARG A 21 14.31 22.78 8.86
CA ARG A 21 15.05 21.67 8.27
C ARG A 21 14.83 21.81 6.77
N PRO A 22 15.88 21.86 5.94
CA PRO A 22 15.66 21.79 4.51
C PRO A 22 14.82 20.53 4.25
N LEU A 23 13.76 20.66 3.45
CA LEU A 23 12.91 19.54 3.03
C LEU A 23 13.71 18.43 2.31
N TYR A 24 15.00 18.69 2.05
CA TYR A 24 15.99 17.85 1.39
C TYR A 24 17.07 17.30 2.33
N ALA A 25 16.98 17.48 3.65
CA ALA A 25 17.84 16.78 4.61
C ALA A 25 17.28 15.40 5.00
N GLN A 26 16.43 14.80 4.17
CA GLN A 26 16.11 13.38 4.28
C GLN A 26 17.28 12.63 3.66
N GLU A 27 18.06 11.95 4.51
CA GLU A 27 19.10 11.03 4.05
C GLU A 27 18.53 10.13 2.95
N HIS A 28 19.14 10.21 1.77
CA HIS A 28 18.71 9.50 0.59
C HIS A 28 18.97 8.00 0.76
N HIS A 29 18.06 7.29 1.43
CA HIS A 29 17.80 5.87 1.22
C HIS A 29 17.03 5.66 -0.10
N GLN A 30 17.56 6.16 -1.23
CA GLN A 30 16.89 6.11 -2.53
C GLN A 30 16.69 4.68 -3.04
N GLY A 31 17.53 3.74 -2.62
CA GLY A 31 17.36 2.31 -2.90
C GLY A 31 16.07 1.81 -2.28
N SER A 32 16.09 1.51 -0.97
CA SER A 32 14.98 0.87 -0.23
C SER A 32 13.60 1.49 -0.47
N SER A 33 13.52 2.81 -0.70
CA SER A 33 12.27 3.48 -1.03
C SER A 33 11.60 2.94 -2.31
N MET A 34 12.39 2.60 -3.34
CA MET A 34 11.86 2.04 -4.58
C MET A 34 11.47 0.57 -4.43
N GLU A 35 12.21 -0.25 -3.68
CA GLU A 35 11.75 -1.61 -3.39
C GLU A 35 10.43 -1.60 -2.63
N TYR A 36 10.25 -0.73 -1.63
CA TYR A 36 8.97 -0.60 -0.93
C TYR A 36 7.85 -0.14 -1.86
N HIS A 37 8.11 0.86 -2.71
CA HIS A 37 7.13 1.34 -3.69
C HIS A 37 6.62 0.21 -4.58
N HIS A 38 7.51 -0.58 -5.17
CA HIS A 38 7.10 -1.71 -6.01
C HIS A 38 6.36 -2.80 -5.23
N MET A 39 6.74 -3.05 -3.97
CA MET A 39 5.98 -3.97 -3.12
C MET A 39 4.55 -3.45 -2.88
N HIS A 40 4.37 -2.16 -2.64
CA HIS A 40 3.05 -1.56 -2.46
C HIS A 40 2.21 -1.65 -3.71
N ASP A 41 2.80 -1.38 -4.89
CA ASP A 41 2.10 -1.50 -6.17
C ASP A 41 1.62 -2.94 -6.40
N VAL A 42 2.44 -3.95 -6.13
CA VAL A 42 2.05 -5.36 -6.29
C VAL A 42 0.97 -5.76 -5.28
N ILE A 43 1.03 -5.26 -4.04
CA ILE A 43 -0.04 -5.54 -3.05
C ILE A 43 -1.35 -4.88 -3.47
N ASN A 44 -1.32 -3.64 -3.97
CA ASN A 44 -2.50 -2.96 -4.50
C ASN A 44 -3.07 -3.70 -5.72
N HIS A 45 -2.20 -4.17 -6.61
CA HIS A 45 -2.62 -4.97 -7.75
C HIS A 45 -3.32 -6.26 -7.34
N ALA A 46 -2.87 -6.92 -6.27
CA ALA A 46 -3.58 -8.08 -5.73
C ALA A 46 -5.00 -7.73 -5.25
N VAL A 47 -5.20 -6.55 -4.64
CA VAL A 47 -6.53 -6.06 -4.24
C VAL A 47 -7.42 -5.86 -5.47
N GLU A 48 -6.90 -5.26 -6.53
CA GLU A 48 -7.60 -5.08 -7.81
C GLU A 48 -7.99 -6.43 -8.43
N MET A 49 -7.05 -7.37 -8.50
CA MET A 49 -7.31 -8.73 -9.01
C MET A 49 -8.46 -9.42 -8.27
N ALA A 50 -8.50 -9.32 -6.93
CA ALA A 50 -9.58 -9.91 -6.16
C ALA A 50 -10.93 -9.21 -6.40
N ALA A 51 -10.92 -7.88 -6.52
CA ALA A 51 -12.12 -7.09 -6.81
C ALA A 51 -12.70 -7.42 -8.20
N GLU A 52 -11.84 -7.48 -9.22
CA GLU A 52 -12.22 -7.90 -10.57
C GLU A 52 -12.71 -9.35 -10.59
N GLY A 53 -12.04 -10.24 -9.85
CA GLY A 53 -12.48 -11.62 -9.66
C GLY A 53 -13.88 -11.72 -9.07
N SER A 54 -14.16 -10.94 -8.02
CA SER A 54 -15.50 -10.84 -7.43
C SER A 54 -16.55 -10.36 -8.45
N ASN A 55 -16.21 -9.37 -9.28
CA ASN A 55 -17.11 -8.88 -10.32
C ASN A 55 -17.43 -9.97 -11.37
N LEU A 56 -16.44 -10.78 -11.74
CA LEU A 56 -16.65 -11.91 -12.65
C LEU A 56 -17.56 -12.99 -12.06
N VAL A 57 -17.41 -13.30 -10.77
CA VAL A 57 -18.32 -14.24 -10.08
C VAL A 57 -19.74 -13.71 -10.09
N MET A 58 -19.93 -12.45 -9.66
CA MET A 58 -21.25 -11.81 -9.65
C MET A 58 -21.89 -11.78 -11.04
N LEU A 59 -21.11 -11.48 -12.07
CA LEU A 59 -21.61 -11.45 -13.45
C LEU A 59 -22.05 -12.84 -13.93
N GLY A 60 -21.24 -13.88 -13.69
CA GLY A 60 -21.59 -15.25 -14.09
C GLY A 60 -22.82 -15.76 -13.33
N GLU A 61 -23.00 -15.39 -12.07
CA GLU A 61 -24.18 -15.74 -11.27
C GLU A 61 -25.49 -15.10 -11.76
N MET A 62 -25.42 -14.10 -12.66
CA MET A 62 -26.62 -13.56 -13.32
C MET A 62 -27.24 -14.52 -14.34
N ASN A 63 -26.54 -15.60 -14.74
CA ASN A 63 -27.03 -16.65 -15.63
C ASN A 63 -27.61 -16.12 -16.96
N MET A 64 -26.94 -15.14 -17.57
CA MET A 64 -27.40 -14.49 -18.80
C MET A 64 -26.79 -15.10 -20.07
N ALA A 65 -25.70 -15.85 -19.96
CA ALA A 65 -24.94 -16.39 -21.09
C ALA A 65 -24.48 -17.84 -20.81
N PRO A 66 -25.34 -18.84 -21.09
CA PRO A 66 -25.05 -20.25 -20.84
C PRO A 66 -23.72 -20.71 -21.46
N GLY A 67 -22.91 -21.41 -20.66
CA GLY A 67 -21.56 -21.87 -21.04
C GLY A 67 -20.45 -20.84 -20.86
N ILE A 68 -20.76 -19.53 -20.78
CA ILE A 68 -19.79 -18.48 -20.44
C ILE A 68 -19.88 -18.12 -18.96
N ASP A 69 -21.08 -18.16 -18.39
CA ASP A 69 -21.34 -17.86 -16.98
C ASP A 69 -20.50 -18.73 -16.03
N GLU A 70 -20.42 -20.04 -16.28
CA GLU A 70 -19.61 -20.99 -15.50
C GLU A 70 -18.12 -20.65 -15.55
N LEU A 71 -17.61 -20.29 -16.74
CA LEU A 71 -16.22 -19.89 -16.93
C LEU A 71 -15.92 -18.57 -16.22
N ALA A 72 -16.85 -17.61 -16.26
CA ALA A 72 -16.72 -16.35 -15.53
C ALA A 72 -16.63 -16.57 -14.02
N VAL A 73 -17.47 -17.45 -13.46
CA VAL A 73 -17.40 -17.84 -12.05
C VAL A 73 -16.07 -18.52 -11.72
N GLU A 74 -15.62 -19.47 -12.55
CA GLU A 74 -14.35 -20.18 -12.33
C GLU A 74 -13.15 -19.22 -12.32
N HIS A 75 -13.03 -18.39 -13.37
CA HIS A 75 -11.95 -17.41 -13.50
C HIS A 75 -11.99 -16.39 -12.37
N GLY A 76 -13.19 -15.91 -12.00
CA GLY A 76 -13.35 -14.98 -10.88
C GLY A 76 -12.85 -15.57 -9.56
N LYS A 77 -13.20 -16.83 -9.27
CA LYS A 77 -12.70 -17.56 -8.09
C LYS A 77 -11.20 -17.79 -8.15
N SER A 78 -10.62 -18.02 -9.34
CA SER A 78 -9.16 -18.15 -9.48
C SER A 78 -8.44 -16.84 -9.21
N ALA A 79 -8.93 -15.72 -9.75
CA ALA A 79 -8.35 -14.40 -9.52
C ALA A 79 -8.30 -14.05 -8.02
N ILE A 80 -9.34 -14.38 -7.25
CA ILE A 80 -9.35 -14.18 -5.79
C ILE A 80 -8.27 -15.04 -5.09
N ARG A 81 -8.11 -16.32 -5.47
CA ARG A 81 -7.04 -17.18 -4.90
C ARG A 81 -5.65 -16.66 -5.24
N GLU A 82 -5.46 -16.27 -6.50
CA GLU A 82 -4.18 -15.80 -7.02
C GLU A 82 -3.78 -14.45 -6.42
N ALA A 83 -4.74 -13.56 -6.18
CA ALA A 83 -4.53 -12.33 -5.42
C ALA A 83 -3.93 -12.62 -4.03
N LYS A 84 -4.51 -13.57 -3.28
CA LYS A 84 -4.00 -13.96 -1.95
C LYS A 84 -2.58 -14.54 -2.05
N ALA A 85 -2.33 -15.39 -3.04
CA ALA A 85 -1.01 -15.95 -3.29
C ALA A 85 0.01 -14.86 -3.66
N LEU A 86 -0.39 -13.82 -4.38
CA LEU A 86 0.47 -12.71 -4.78
C LEU A 86 0.92 -11.87 -3.57
N VAL A 87 0.00 -11.53 -2.65
CA VAL A 87 0.36 -10.83 -1.39
C VAL A 87 1.35 -11.68 -0.59
N LYS A 88 1.08 -12.98 -0.42
CA LYS A 88 1.99 -13.90 0.28
C LYS A 88 3.38 -13.92 -0.36
N LYS A 89 3.46 -13.98 -1.69
CA LYS A 89 4.73 -14.00 -2.43
C LYS A 89 5.55 -12.73 -2.22
N VAL A 90 4.92 -11.55 -2.12
CA VAL A 90 5.62 -10.30 -1.80
C VAL A 90 6.20 -10.35 -0.39
N MET A 91 5.39 -10.76 0.59
CA MET A 91 5.78 -10.78 2.01
C MET A 91 6.83 -11.84 2.34
N GLU A 92 6.84 -12.95 1.60
CA GLU A 92 7.83 -14.03 1.73
C GLU A 92 9.00 -13.87 0.74
N SER A 93 9.08 -12.75 0.03
CA SER A 93 10.12 -12.55 -0.97
C SER A 93 11.52 -12.44 -0.34
N LYS A 94 12.53 -12.85 -1.11
CA LYS A 94 13.93 -12.64 -0.76
C LYS A 94 14.23 -11.16 -0.51
N THR A 95 13.63 -10.25 -1.27
CA THR A 95 13.79 -8.80 -1.09
C THR A 95 13.25 -8.35 0.26
N MET A 96 12.05 -8.81 0.66
CA MET A 96 11.48 -8.52 1.99
C MET A 96 12.42 -9.00 3.11
N THR A 97 12.94 -10.22 2.98
CA THR A 97 13.91 -10.79 3.94
C THR A 97 15.17 -9.91 4.06
N GLN A 98 15.75 -9.50 2.93
CA GLN A 98 16.96 -8.65 2.90
C GLN A 98 16.72 -7.26 3.49
N LEU A 99 15.52 -6.69 3.32
CA LEU A 99 15.17 -5.40 3.92
C LEU A 99 15.10 -5.50 5.45
N HIS A 100 14.58 -6.61 5.99
CA HIS A 100 14.64 -6.88 7.44
C HIS A 100 16.08 -6.99 7.96
N GLU A 101 16.92 -7.79 7.29
CA GLU A 101 18.31 -8.03 7.71
C GLU A 101 19.18 -6.76 7.71
N LYS A 102 18.92 -5.82 6.79
CA LYS A 102 19.67 -4.56 6.66
C LYS A 102 19.28 -3.48 7.68
N GLY A 103 18.46 -3.81 8.68
CA GLY A 103 17.96 -2.85 9.67
C GLY A 103 16.84 -1.94 9.16
N ALA A 104 16.44 -2.06 7.89
CA ALA A 104 15.25 -1.39 7.37
C ALA A 104 13.95 -2.03 7.90
N GLY A 105 14.05 -3.17 8.59
CA GLY A 105 12.93 -3.84 9.27
C GLY A 105 12.21 -2.98 10.32
N GLN A 106 12.88 -1.98 10.89
CA GLN A 106 12.31 -1.06 11.89
C GLN A 106 11.83 0.27 11.29
N SER A 107 11.90 0.44 9.97
CA SER A 107 11.48 1.69 9.33
C SER A 107 9.96 1.84 9.32
N SER A 108 9.50 3.08 9.21
CA SER A 108 8.08 3.41 9.00
C SER A 108 7.51 2.74 7.75
N GLU A 109 8.30 2.65 6.69
CA GLU A 109 7.94 2.05 5.40
C GLU A 109 7.76 0.55 5.53
N MET A 110 8.63 -0.14 6.27
CA MET A 110 8.46 -1.56 6.57
C MET A 110 7.15 -1.78 7.34
N ALA A 111 6.95 -1.03 8.42
CA ALA A 111 5.72 -1.13 9.22
C ALA A 111 4.46 -0.85 8.38
N TYR A 112 4.52 0.12 7.47
CA TYR A 112 3.44 0.39 6.53
C TYR A 112 3.23 -0.77 5.55
N THR A 113 4.29 -1.35 5.00
CA THR A 113 4.22 -2.50 4.08
C THR A 113 3.50 -3.70 4.71
N HIS A 114 3.82 -4.02 5.98
CA HIS A 114 3.11 -5.09 6.71
C HIS A 114 1.65 -4.77 6.96
N LYS A 115 1.34 -3.52 7.34
CA LYS A 115 -0.06 -3.07 7.53
C LYS A 115 -0.87 -3.14 6.22
N LEU A 116 -0.26 -2.72 5.11
CA LEU A 116 -0.87 -2.77 3.79
C LEU A 116 -1.17 -4.22 3.39
N ALA A 117 -0.19 -5.13 3.54
CA ALA A 117 -0.40 -6.55 3.26
C ALA A 117 -1.47 -7.19 4.17
N ALA A 118 -1.53 -6.83 5.45
CA ALA A 118 -2.56 -7.31 6.36
C ALA A 118 -3.96 -6.83 5.95
N ALA A 119 -4.10 -5.55 5.60
CA ALA A 119 -5.36 -4.99 5.11
C ALA A 119 -5.79 -5.62 3.78
N ALA A 120 -4.85 -5.81 2.84
CA ALA A 120 -5.11 -6.49 1.58
C ALA A 120 -5.59 -7.93 1.79
N ASN A 121 -4.91 -8.71 2.65
CA ASN A 121 -5.34 -10.07 2.97
C ASN A 121 -6.73 -10.08 3.60
N ALA A 122 -7.03 -9.20 4.56
CA ALA A 122 -8.36 -9.12 5.17
C ALA A 122 -9.45 -8.81 4.12
N TYR A 123 -9.19 -7.89 3.19
CA TYR A 123 -10.10 -7.60 2.08
C TYR A 123 -10.30 -8.82 1.16
N ILE A 124 -9.22 -9.47 0.74
CA ILE A 124 -9.27 -10.64 -0.14
C ILE A 124 -9.98 -11.81 0.55
N ASP A 125 -9.77 -11.99 1.86
CA ASP A 125 -10.43 -13.03 2.65
C ASP A 125 -11.94 -12.80 2.72
N LEU A 126 -12.41 -11.56 2.90
CA LEU A 126 -13.84 -11.25 2.83
C LEU A 126 -14.45 -11.59 1.46
N LEU A 127 -13.75 -11.29 0.36
CA LEU A 127 -14.21 -11.67 -0.97
C LEU A 127 -14.19 -13.19 -1.19
N ALA A 128 -13.17 -13.86 -0.66
CA ALA A 128 -13.07 -15.31 -0.73
C ALA A 128 -14.22 -15.99 0.03
N GLU A 129 -14.53 -15.51 1.23
CA GLU A 129 -15.67 -15.99 2.03
C GLU A 129 -16.99 -15.76 1.30
N MET A 130 -17.19 -14.56 0.74
CA MET A 130 -18.40 -14.20 -0.03
C MET A 130 -18.65 -15.19 -1.18
N HIS A 131 -17.59 -15.59 -1.88
CA HIS A 131 -17.68 -16.45 -3.08
C HIS A 131 -17.35 -17.93 -2.82
N SER A 132 -17.23 -18.33 -1.54
CA SER A 132 -16.86 -19.68 -1.12
C SER A 132 -15.57 -20.20 -1.78
N VAL A 133 -14.58 -19.31 -1.93
CA VAL A 133 -13.24 -19.62 -2.42
C VAL A 133 -12.40 -20.17 -1.28
N LYS A 134 -11.79 -21.34 -1.49
CA LYS A 134 -10.88 -21.99 -0.52
C LYS A 134 -9.46 -21.47 -0.64
#